data_AF-E5R471-F1
#
_entry.id   AF-E5R471-F1
#
_cell.length_a   1.000
_cell.length_b   1.000
_cell.length_c   1.000
_cell.angle_alpha   90.00
_cell.angle_beta   90.00
_cell.angle_gamma   90.00
#
_symmetry.space_group_name_H-M   'P 1'
#
loop_
_entity.id
_entity.type
_entity.pdbx_description
1 polymer ?
#
loop_
_entity_poly.entity_id
_entity_poly.type
_entity_poly.pdbx_seq_one_letter_code
_entity_poly.pdbx_strand_id
1 'polypeptide(L)'
;MAKIQPGLDRISQLLKNIHFPWKAIHVAGTNGKGSICHYTSSLLTKKMVRCGKFTSPHLVDRWDCISIHDKPVDESLFRKIEQHYTGLNDKENINASPFEILTATAFHIFNEERVDIGIVEVGMGGKLDATNILQNQIISVISKIARDHEAFLGTTLQEIALHKAGILRPSIPYIVNPSNEWAVHDVIDQYAKEIEAGPRLTGDSPETQLLRATPGWIQFARHKQPFQRDNVIMAIVAAREATKSLQLHFFPSQIASCLKAIRKVPIPGRCEGVYAQPVFGEHMKLGRRILLDGAHNANAARALNEHVHAHERMRTIDDRRPPIGGWPVTWVLAMTEGKDARSYLTQLLKPGDNVVTTSFSPVDGMPWVKPMDPRELLDIALSVQPGISGVHIPEGGPMRALCAAKHLVEGAQPIVLTGSLYLVGDFHREIRSRTGREYWTDNRHEADRAMFQEMLEKERIRVNLSLSRDCTSLDEVTSLKTLSDQKKKRDEEREKRELMKEQIQTLDEELKRLEEAEQSISPLSSVASAATQSASKSDGKDKSEATLATPLQRQYAKSLNDIRAKLHALETAAGIPPIVTDDAEEEGAREETPNVSKPVNSEGHDVEEAKEVPPDFSEPENSEGCDVEKSGNAST
;
A
#
# COMPACT_ATOMS: atom_id res chain seq x y z
N MET A 1 -26.37 5.30 19.56
CA MET A 1 -24.98 4.76 19.55
C MET A 1 -24.77 3.99 20.84
N ALA A 2 -24.37 2.71 20.76
CA ALA A 2 -24.03 1.95 21.96
C ALA A 2 -22.76 2.57 22.58
N LYS A 3 -22.93 3.26 23.72
CA LYS A 3 -21.79 3.73 24.53
C LYS A 3 -21.02 2.50 25.01
N ILE A 4 -19.70 2.47 24.84
CA ILE A 4 -18.86 1.44 25.47
C ILE A 4 -19.06 1.58 26.99
N GLN A 5 -19.70 0.59 27.61
CA GLN A 5 -19.94 0.56 29.05
C GLN A 5 -19.01 -0.50 29.67
N PRO A 6 -17.94 -0.10 30.37
CA PRO A 6 -17.04 -1.05 31.03
C PRO A 6 -17.78 -1.94 32.05
N GLY A 7 -17.40 -3.22 32.16
CA GLY A 7 -18.00 -4.18 33.08
C GLY A 7 -17.75 -5.63 32.65
N LEU A 8 -17.83 -6.57 33.59
CA LEU A 8 -17.61 -8.01 33.31
C LEU A 8 -18.91 -8.81 33.25
N ASP A 9 -20.06 -8.22 33.58
CA ASP A 9 -21.32 -8.96 33.73
C ASP A 9 -21.81 -9.55 32.40
N ARG A 10 -21.70 -8.79 31.31
CA ARG A 10 -22.18 -9.23 29.98
C ARG A 10 -21.31 -10.33 29.39
N ILE A 11 -19.99 -10.18 29.45
CA ILE A 11 -19.07 -11.24 29.02
C ILE A 11 -19.22 -12.51 29.89
N SER A 12 -19.47 -12.35 31.19
CA SER A 12 -19.76 -13.48 32.08
C SER A 12 -21.04 -14.21 31.68
N GLN A 13 -22.07 -13.49 31.22
CA GLN A 13 -23.30 -14.10 30.71
C GLN A 13 -23.06 -14.86 29.41
N LEU A 14 -22.28 -14.29 28.47
CA LEU A 14 -21.91 -14.97 27.22
C LEU A 14 -21.13 -16.27 27.48
N LEU A 15 -20.27 -16.29 28.50
CA LEU A 15 -19.35 -17.39 28.79
C LEU A 15 -19.79 -18.26 29.99
N LYS A 16 -21.04 -18.13 30.46
CA LYS A 16 -21.53 -18.71 31.74
C LYS A 16 -21.25 -20.20 31.93
N ASN A 17 -21.21 -20.98 30.84
CA ASN A 17 -21.01 -22.44 30.87
C ASN A 17 -19.74 -22.88 30.13
N ILE A 18 -18.78 -21.97 29.95
CA ILE A 18 -17.55 -22.24 29.20
C ILE A 18 -16.39 -22.27 30.16
N HIS A 19 -15.71 -23.41 30.21
CA HIS A 19 -14.46 -23.58 30.93
C HIS A 19 -13.28 -23.35 29.98
N PHE A 20 -12.19 -22.79 30.49
CA PHE A 20 -10.96 -22.56 29.74
C PHE A 20 -9.89 -23.58 30.21
N PRO A 21 -9.72 -24.73 29.53
CA PRO A 21 -8.76 -25.76 29.93
C PRO A 21 -7.29 -25.36 29.68
N TRP A 22 -7.08 -24.32 28.88
CA TRP A 22 -5.77 -23.74 28.59
C TRP A 22 -5.31 -22.81 29.71
N LYS A 23 -4.06 -22.35 29.66
CA LYS A 23 -3.49 -21.36 30.58
C LYS A 23 -3.28 -20.03 29.87
N ALA A 24 -3.39 -18.91 30.58
CA ALA A 24 -3.39 -17.58 29.95
C ALA A 24 -2.14 -16.74 30.26
N ILE A 25 -1.53 -16.18 29.22
CA ILE A 25 -0.63 -15.03 29.32
C ILE A 25 -1.48 -13.79 29.02
N HIS A 26 -1.62 -12.89 29.98
CA HIS A 26 -2.51 -11.74 29.84
C HIS A 26 -1.69 -10.44 29.75
N VAL A 27 -1.87 -9.68 28.67
CA VAL A 27 -1.00 -8.55 28.32
C VAL A 27 -1.79 -7.24 28.26
N ALA A 28 -1.51 -6.33 29.19
CA ALA A 28 -2.03 -4.96 29.21
C ALA A 28 -0.94 -3.92 28.91
N GLY A 29 -1.35 -2.68 28.72
CA GLY A 29 -0.47 -1.53 28.45
C GLY A 29 -1.05 -0.54 27.46
N THR A 30 -0.29 0.52 27.18
CA THR A 30 -0.64 1.49 26.13
C THR A 30 0.05 1.08 24.84
N ASN A 31 1.38 0.98 24.84
CA ASN A 31 2.18 0.64 23.67
C ASN A 31 2.96 -0.66 23.88
N GLY A 32 3.12 -1.46 22.82
CA GLY A 32 3.94 -2.68 22.81
C GLY A 32 3.20 -3.99 23.09
N LYS A 33 1.93 -3.96 23.50
CA LYS A 33 1.08 -5.14 23.77
C LYS A 33 1.12 -6.17 22.62
N GLY A 34 0.63 -5.81 21.43
CA GLY A 34 0.66 -6.68 20.25
C GLY A 34 2.06 -7.20 19.87
N SER A 35 3.12 -6.40 20.06
CA SER A 35 4.51 -6.86 19.82
C SER A 35 4.94 -7.93 20.83
N ILE A 36 4.60 -7.76 22.11
CA ILE A 36 4.86 -8.77 23.15
C ILE A 36 4.07 -10.04 22.84
N CYS A 37 2.77 -9.93 22.49
CA CYS A 37 1.95 -11.08 22.11
C CYS A 37 2.52 -11.81 20.90
N HIS A 38 2.96 -11.07 19.86
CA HIS A 38 3.59 -11.63 18.68
C HIS A 38 4.87 -12.40 19.03
N TYR A 39 5.83 -11.78 19.73
CA TYR A 39 7.08 -12.45 20.09
C TYR A 39 6.85 -13.65 21.01
N THR A 40 5.90 -13.56 21.94
CA THR A 40 5.54 -14.67 22.82
C THR A 40 4.98 -15.85 22.02
N SER A 41 4.05 -15.57 21.09
CA SER A 41 3.45 -16.60 20.22
C SER A 41 4.49 -17.25 19.32
N SER A 42 5.39 -16.46 18.74
CA SER A 42 6.48 -16.99 17.90
C SER A 42 7.46 -17.87 18.67
N LEU A 43 7.81 -17.48 19.90
CA LEU A 43 8.69 -18.28 20.76
C LEU A 43 8.03 -19.61 21.16
N LEU A 44 6.75 -19.58 21.57
CA LEU A 44 5.99 -20.79 21.93
C LEU A 44 5.75 -21.70 20.72
N THR A 45 5.42 -21.13 19.56
CA THR A 45 5.25 -21.87 18.30
C THR A 45 6.54 -22.58 17.91
N LYS A 46 7.71 -21.91 18.02
CA LYS A 46 9.01 -22.55 17.77
C LYS A 46 9.36 -23.64 18.79
N LYS A 47 8.80 -23.56 20.00
CA LYS A 47 8.91 -24.60 21.03
C LYS A 47 7.86 -25.70 20.86
N MET A 48 7.06 -25.66 19.79
CA MET A 48 5.98 -26.62 19.49
C MET A 48 4.91 -26.69 20.59
N VAL A 49 4.73 -25.61 21.36
CA VAL A 49 3.62 -25.46 22.30
C VAL A 49 2.39 -25.02 21.52
N ARG A 50 1.24 -25.66 21.78
CA ARG A 50 0.00 -25.31 21.10
C ARG A 50 -0.56 -24.01 21.65
N CYS A 51 -0.19 -22.88 21.04
CA CYS A 51 -0.63 -21.57 21.52
C CYS A 51 -1.62 -20.90 20.59
N GLY A 52 -2.65 -20.29 21.19
CA GLY A 52 -3.53 -19.33 20.56
C GLY A 52 -3.13 -17.90 20.94
N LYS A 53 -3.25 -16.96 20.00
CA LYS A 53 -3.00 -15.53 20.23
C LYS A 53 -4.24 -14.73 19.84
N PHE A 54 -4.71 -13.89 20.77
CA PHE A 54 -5.80 -12.94 20.57
C PHE A 54 -5.25 -11.51 20.75
N THR A 55 -5.28 -10.73 19.68
CA THR A 55 -4.78 -9.34 19.62
C THR A 55 -5.89 -8.39 19.18
N SER A 56 -5.81 -7.11 19.57
CA SER A 56 -6.79 -6.11 19.09
C SER A 56 -6.15 -4.72 18.89
N PRO A 57 -6.64 -3.94 17.90
CA PRO A 57 -7.60 -4.32 16.87
C PRO A 57 -7.05 -5.36 15.89
N HIS A 58 -7.92 -5.92 15.03
CA HIS A 58 -7.46 -6.67 13.85
C HIS A 58 -6.71 -5.73 12.89
N LEU A 59 -5.83 -6.28 12.04
CA LEU A 59 -5.06 -5.47 11.10
C LEU A 59 -5.72 -5.44 9.72
N VAL A 60 -5.80 -6.60 9.07
CA VAL A 60 -6.21 -6.76 7.67
C VAL A 60 -7.62 -7.32 7.58
N ASP A 61 -7.89 -8.43 8.23
CA ASP A 61 -9.21 -9.07 8.24
C ASP A 61 -9.67 -9.31 9.68
N ARG A 62 -10.98 -9.26 9.93
CA ARG A 62 -11.53 -9.38 11.28
C ARG A 62 -11.06 -10.63 12.03
N TRP A 63 -10.85 -11.75 11.34
CA TRP A 63 -10.38 -13.00 11.94
C TRP A 63 -8.87 -13.05 12.21
N ASP A 64 -8.06 -12.13 11.66
CA ASP A 64 -6.62 -12.11 11.89
C ASP A 64 -6.22 -11.68 13.31
N CYS A 65 -7.19 -11.15 14.07
CA CYS A 65 -7.05 -10.89 15.49
C CYS A 65 -6.86 -12.18 16.31
N ILE A 66 -7.24 -13.34 15.76
CA ILE A 66 -7.12 -14.65 16.41
C ILE A 66 -6.23 -15.54 15.54
N SER A 67 -5.22 -16.13 16.16
CA SER A 67 -4.30 -17.04 15.45
C SER A 67 -3.91 -18.23 16.30
N ILE A 68 -3.68 -19.36 15.63
CA ILE A 68 -3.13 -20.59 16.22
C ILE A 68 -1.77 -20.83 15.56
N HIS A 69 -0.71 -21.01 16.36
CA HIS A 69 0.66 -21.13 15.85
C HIS A 69 1.08 -20.00 14.88
N ASP A 70 0.75 -18.75 15.23
CA ASP A 70 0.98 -17.55 14.41
C ASP A 70 0.29 -17.55 13.03
N LYS A 71 -0.68 -18.44 12.79
CA LYS A 71 -1.54 -18.42 11.59
C LYS A 71 -2.94 -17.93 11.95
N PRO A 72 -3.47 -16.91 11.25
CA PRO A 72 -4.87 -16.52 11.38
C PRO A 72 -5.80 -17.73 11.29
N VAL A 73 -6.88 -17.72 12.08
CA VAL A 73 -7.90 -18.77 12.02
C VAL A 73 -8.69 -18.67 10.72
N ASP A 74 -9.28 -19.79 10.30
CA ASP A 74 -10.13 -19.80 9.11
C ASP A 74 -11.35 -18.89 9.30
N GLU A 75 -11.67 -18.10 8.27
CA GLU A 75 -12.82 -17.19 8.28
C GLU A 75 -14.13 -17.91 8.60
N SER A 76 -14.32 -19.11 8.06
CA SER A 76 -15.54 -19.90 8.28
C SER A 76 -15.71 -20.33 9.74
N LEU A 77 -14.62 -20.74 10.40
CA LEU A 77 -14.61 -21.08 11.83
C LEU A 77 -14.91 -19.84 12.67
N PHE A 78 -14.22 -18.73 12.37
CA PHE A 78 -14.44 -17.45 13.04
C PHE A 78 -15.90 -17.01 12.96
N ARG A 79 -16.46 -16.92 11.75
CA ARG A 79 -17.83 -16.45 11.53
C ARG A 79 -18.86 -17.37 12.16
N LYS A 80 -18.68 -18.69 12.08
CA LYS A 80 -19.58 -19.66 12.71
C LYS A 80 -19.70 -19.41 14.22
N ILE A 81 -18.57 -19.24 14.90
CA ILE A 81 -18.53 -19.04 16.35
C ILE A 81 -18.99 -17.63 16.72
N GLU A 82 -18.63 -16.61 15.96
CA GLU A 82 -19.12 -15.25 16.16
C GLU A 82 -20.63 -15.15 16.01
N GLN A 83 -21.21 -15.82 15.00
CA GLN A 83 -22.66 -15.90 14.80
C GLN A 83 -23.35 -16.58 15.98
N HIS A 84 -22.73 -17.60 16.58
CA HIS A 84 -23.27 -18.23 17.78
C HIS A 84 -23.40 -17.22 18.93
N TYR A 85 -22.36 -16.43 19.22
CA TYR A 85 -22.40 -15.45 20.30
C TYR A 85 -23.27 -14.23 19.99
N THR A 86 -23.35 -13.82 18.72
CA THR A 86 -24.28 -12.77 18.29
C THR A 86 -25.72 -13.23 18.49
N GLY A 87 -26.06 -14.44 18.04
CA GLY A 87 -27.38 -15.02 18.26
C GLY A 87 -27.72 -15.23 19.74
N LEU A 88 -26.74 -15.65 20.56
CA LEU A 88 -26.91 -15.76 22.01
C LEU A 88 -27.16 -14.40 22.65
N ASN A 89 -26.39 -13.38 22.27
CA ASN A 89 -26.56 -12.01 22.74
C ASN A 89 -27.98 -11.48 22.47
N ASP A 90 -28.49 -11.71 21.26
CA ASP A 90 -29.81 -11.22 20.83
C ASP A 90 -30.93 -11.99 21.53
N LYS A 91 -30.81 -13.32 21.60
CA LYS A 91 -31.80 -14.20 22.23
C LYS A 91 -31.97 -13.90 23.72
N GLU A 92 -30.86 -13.69 24.43
CA GLU A 92 -30.87 -13.50 25.89
C GLU A 92 -30.84 -12.00 26.28
N ASN A 93 -30.91 -11.08 25.30
CA ASN A 93 -30.89 -9.62 25.49
C ASN A 93 -29.73 -9.12 26.38
N ILE A 94 -28.54 -9.69 26.18
CA ILE A 94 -27.34 -9.42 27.00
C ILE A 94 -26.82 -7.99 26.74
N ASN A 95 -27.05 -7.45 25.55
CA ASN A 95 -26.54 -6.15 25.09
C ASN A 95 -25.00 -6.06 25.16
N ALA A 96 -24.32 -7.16 24.85
CA ALA A 96 -22.88 -7.25 24.77
C ALA A 96 -22.33 -6.34 23.66
N SER A 97 -21.22 -5.69 23.96
CA SER A 97 -20.45 -4.92 23.00
C SER A 97 -19.78 -5.84 21.96
N PRO A 98 -19.44 -5.31 20.77
CA PRO A 98 -18.73 -6.10 19.76
C PRO A 98 -17.40 -6.67 20.26
N PHE A 99 -16.72 -6.00 21.19
CA PHE A 99 -15.48 -6.51 21.78
C PHE A 99 -15.72 -7.68 22.75
N GLU A 100 -16.83 -7.67 23.50
CA GLU A 100 -17.22 -8.80 24.35
C GLU A 100 -17.57 -10.03 23.50
N ILE A 101 -18.32 -9.84 22.40
CA ILE A 101 -18.62 -10.91 21.43
C ILE A 101 -17.32 -11.47 20.80
N LEU A 102 -16.40 -10.58 20.42
CA LEU A 102 -15.11 -10.98 19.86
C LEU A 102 -14.26 -11.75 20.87
N THR A 103 -14.24 -11.32 22.13
CA THR A 103 -13.53 -12.01 23.22
C THR A 103 -14.09 -13.40 23.46
N ALA A 104 -15.42 -13.52 23.51
CA ALA A 104 -16.09 -14.82 23.67
C ALA A 104 -15.78 -15.75 22.47
N THR A 105 -15.76 -15.19 21.26
CA THR A 105 -15.38 -15.89 20.03
C THR A 105 -13.96 -16.42 20.09
N ALA A 106 -12.99 -15.58 20.49
CA ALA A 106 -11.58 -15.97 20.62
C ALA A 106 -11.38 -17.11 21.62
N PHE A 107 -12.01 -17.02 22.81
CA PHE A 107 -11.86 -18.03 23.85
C PHE A 107 -12.52 -19.35 23.47
N HIS A 108 -13.65 -19.31 22.76
CA HIS A 108 -14.28 -20.51 22.22
C HIS A 108 -13.39 -21.17 21.16
N ILE A 109 -12.80 -20.38 20.25
CA ILE A 109 -11.87 -20.91 19.25
C ILE A 109 -10.66 -21.57 19.91
N PHE A 110 -10.12 -20.98 20.98
CA PHE A 110 -9.02 -21.60 21.74
C PHE A 110 -9.41 -22.97 22.33
N ASN A 111 -10.67 -23.16 22.73
CA ASN A 111 -11.18 -24.45 23.20
C ASN A 111 -11.33 -25.46 22.06
N GLU A 112 -11.98 -25.06 20.95
CA GLU A 112 -12.16 -25.89 19.75
C GLU A 112 -10.81 -26.34 19.18
N GLU A 113 -9.86 -25.41 19.14
CA GLU A 113 -8.49 -25.63 18.71
C GLU A 113 -7.61 -26.22 19.81
N ARG A 114 -8.14 -26.60 20.99
CA ARG A 114 -7.42 -27.29 22.07
C ARG A 114 -6.03 -26.71 22.35
N VAL A 115 -5.95 -25.39 22.47
CA VAL A 115 -4.66 -24.75 22.79
C VAL A 115 -4.23 -25.13 24.21
N ASP A 116 -2.92 -25.15 24.45
CA ASP A 116 -2.33 -25.28 25.78
C ASP A 116 -2.21 -23.90 26.45
N ILE A 117 -1.81 -22.89 25.66
CA ILE A 117 -1.55 -21.52 26.12
C ILE A 117 -2.34 -20.52 25.27
N GLY A 118 -3.18 -19.71 25.90
CA GLY A 118 -3.79 -18.52 25.30
C GLY A 118 -2.96 -17.26 25.61
N ILE A 119 -2.57 -16.52 24.58
CA ILE A 119 -1.88 -15.23 24.68
C ILE A 119 -2.91 -14.15 24.38
N VAL A 120 -3.30 -13.39 25.40
CA VAL A 120 -4.46 -12.52 25.34
C VAL A 120 -4.04 -11.07 25.55
N GLU A 121 -4.23 -10.25 24.52
CA GLU A 121 -4.08 -8.80 24.59
C GLU A 121 -5.37 -8.16 25.12
N VAL A 122 -5.23 -7.28 26.11
CA VAL A 122 -6.31 -6.41 26.59
C VAL A 122 -6.70 -5.41 25.51
N GLY A 123 -8.00 -5.25 25.27
CA GLY A 123 -8.53 -4.27 24.32
C GLY A 123 -8.35 -2.83 24.81
N MET A 124 -8.98 -2.49 25.94
CA MET A 124 -8.89 -1.17 26.55
C MET A 124 -8.75 -1.24 28.07
N GLY A 125 -7.73 -0.57 28.60
CA GLY A 125 -7.53 -0.48 30.03
C GLY A 125 -6.98 -1.78 30.63
N GLY A 126 -7.85 -2.60 31.24
CA GLY A 126 -7.49 -3.80 32.00
C GLY A 126 -8.59 -4.27 32.96
N LYS A 127 -8.79 -3.56 34.07
CA LYS A 127 -9.71 -3.93 35.17
C LYS A 127 -11.11 -4.36 34.73
N LEU A 128 -11.69 -3.59 33.81
CA LEU A 128 -13.06 -3.80 33.29
C LEU A 128 -13.08 -4.23 31.82
N ASP A 129 -11.94 -4.67 31.29
CA ASP A 129 -11.84 -5.19 29.93
C ASP A 129 -12.45 -6.59 29.86
N ALA A 130 -13.13 -6.94 28.77
CA ALA A 130 -13.79 -8.23 28.60
C ALA A 130 -12.83 -9.42 28.78
N THR A 131 -11.55 -9.25 28.40
CA THR A 131 -10.50 -10.28 28.58
C THR A 131 -10.17 -10.55 30.05
N ASN A 132 -10.51 -9.64 30.95
CA ASN A 132 -10.27 -9.79 32.39
C ASN A 132 -11.23 -10.76 33.08
N ILE A 133 -12.10 -11.44 32.33
CA ILE A 133 -12.86 -12.61 32.80
C ILE A 133 -11.95 -13.84 33.05
N LEU A 134 -10.71 -13.80 32.56
CA LEU A 134 -9.75 -14.89 32.75
C LEU A 134 -9.41 -15.12 34.22
N GLN A 135 -9.40 -16.41 34.60
CA GLN A 135 -9.04 -16.91 35.93
C GLN A 135 -7.89 -17.94 35.89
N ASN A 136 -7.52 -18.39 34.69
CA ASN A 136 -6.49 -19.39 34.38
C ASN A 136 -5.14 -18.76 34.02
N GLN A 137 -4.84 -17.56 34.54
CA GLN A 137 -3.62 -16.82 34.20
C GLN A 137 -2.37 -17.47 34.83
N ILE A 138 -1.30 -17.54 34.06
CA ILE A 138 0.04 -17.96 34.52
C ILE A 138 0.98 -16.78 34.72
N ILE A 139 0.74 -15.67 34.01
CA ILE A 139 1.49 -14.43 34.15
C ILE A 139 0.67 -13.25 33.63
N SER A 140 0.75 -12.12 34.35
CA SER A 140 0.24 -10.82 33.88
C SER A 140 1.40 -9.93 33.41
N VAL A 141 1.24 -9.30 32.25
CA VAL A 141 2.28 -8.51 31.59
C VAL A 141 1.77 -7.08 31.42
N ILE A 142 2.44 -6.11 32.02
CA ILE A 142 2.13 -4.67 31.87
C ILE A 142 3.22 -4.03 31.01
N SER A 143 2.91 -3.74 29.75
CA SER A 143 3.81 -3.06 28.80
C SER A 143 3.92 -1.56 29.08
N LYS A 144 4.46 -0.76 28.15
CA LYS A 144 4.65 0.69 28.39
C LYS A 144 3.30 1.36 28.61
N ILE A 145 3.20 2.13 29.69
CA ILE A 145 2.08 3.01 30.01
C ILE A 145 2.37 4.39 29.43
N ALA A 146 1.38 4.95 28.75
CA ALA A 146 1.38 6.31 28.25
C ALA A 146 -0.08 6.79 28.22
N ARG A 147 -0.26 8.11 28.10
CA ARG A 147 -1.59 8.71 27.94
C ARG A 147 -2.24 8.22 26.65
N ASP A 148 -3.38 7.56 26.78
CA ASP A 148 -4.27 7.17 25.70
C ASP A 148 -5.64 6.82 26.31
N HIS A 149 -6.71 6.99 25.55
CA HIS A 149 -8.10 6.73 25.98
C HIS A 149 -8.49 7.45 27.28
N GLU A 150 -8.08 8.72 27.44
CA GLU A 150 -8.28 9.49 28.68
C GLU A 150 -9.75 9.61 29.09
N ALA A 151 -10.67 9.65 28.11
CA ALA A 151 -12.12 9.67 28.34
C ALA A 151 -12.64 8.45 29.12
N PHE A 152 -11.92 7.33 29.11
CA PHE A 152 -12.31 6.09 29.81
C PHE A 152 -11.40 5.73 30.98
N LEU A 153 -10.10 6.07 30.89
CA LEU A 153 -9.08 5.57 31.81
C LEU A 153 -8.59 6.62 32.83
N GLY A 154 -9.04 7.87 32.71
CA GLY A 154 -8.55 8.99 33.51
C GLY A 154 -7.52 9.83 32.75
N THR A 155 -7.18 10.98 33.33
CA THR A 155 -6.31 12.00 32.72
C THR A 155 -4.87 11.94 33.22
N THR A 156 -4.61 11.10 34.23
CA THR A 156 -3.29 10.92 34.83
C THR A 156 -2.68 9.57 34.45
N LEU A 157 -1.34 9.49 34.42
CA LEU A 157 -0.66 8.21 34.17
C LEU A 157 -0.94 7.19 35.26
N GLN A 158 -1.15 7.64 36.50
CA GLN A 158 -1.46 6.83 37.67
C GLN A 158 -2.84 6.16 37.54
N GLU A 159 -3.88 6.90 37.16
CA GLU A 159 -5.22 6.35 36.91
C GLU A 159 -5.18 5.28 35.80
N ILE A 160 -4.50 5.62 34.70
CA ILE A 160 -4.30 4.69 33.58
C ILE A 160 -3.56 3.43 34.09
N ALA A 161 -2.45 3.60 34.82
CA ALA A 161 -1.67 2.48 35.36
C ALA A 161 -2.49 1.59 36.28
N LEU A 162 -3.29 2.16 37.19
CA LEU A 162 -4.17 1.41 38.10
C LEU A 162 -5.22 0.60 37.31
N HIS A 163 -5.83 1.20 36.29
CA HIS A 163 -6.79 0.48 35.47
C HIS A 163 -6.13 -0.70 34.72
N LYS A 164 -4.87 -0.55 34.28
CA LYS A 164 -4.14 -1.66 33.62
C LYS A 164 -3.65 -2.70 34.63
N ALA A 165 -3.28 -2.28 35.84
CA ALA A 165 -2.89 -3.18 36.92
C ALA A 165 -4.02 -4.13 37.33
N GLY A 166 -5.28 -3.79 37.04
CA GLY A 166 -6.45 -4.64 37.27
C GLY A 166 -6.44 -6.02 36.61
N ILE A 167 -5.49 -6.32 35.71
CA ILE A 167 -5.29 -7.67 35.17
C ILE A 167 -4.37 -8.57 36.03
N LEU A 168 -3.71 -8.02 37.05
CA LEU A 168 -2.95 -8.82 38.01
C LEU A 168 -3.91 -9.75 38.79
N ARG A 169 -3.35 -10.83 39.33
CA ARG A 169 -4.09 -11.85 40.09
C ARG A 169 -3.34 -12.26 41.35
N PRO A 170 -4.05 -12.61 42.43
CA PRO A 170 -3.45 -13.15 43.64
C PRO A 170 -2.54 -14.34 43.33
N SER A 171 -1.35 -14.40 43.93
CA SER A 171 -0.35 -15.46 43.76
C SER A 171 0.19 -15.70 42.33
N ILE A 172 -0.29 -14.98 41.31
CA ILE A 172 0.19 -15.10 39.93
C ILE A 172 1.30 -14.08 39.68
N PRO A 173 2.46 -14.48 39.12
CA PRO A 173 3.56 -13.57 38.85
C PRO A 173 3.18 -12.52 37.82
N TYR A 174 3.87 -11.39 37.86
CA TYR A 174 3.68 -10.33 36.88
C TYR A 174 5.00 -9.69 36.47
N ILE A 175 5.02 -9.09 35.27
CA ILE A 175 6.16 -8.30 34.79
C ILE A 175 5.67 -6.94 34.30
N VAL A 176 6.40 -5.89 34.68
CA VAL A 176 6.12 -4.50 34.28
C VAL A 176 7.29 -4.01 33.43
N ASN A 177 7.00 -3.34 32.31
CA ASN A 177 8.03 -2.79 31.45
C ASN A 177 8.94 -1.85 32.27
N PRO A 178 10.27 -2.06 32.26
CA PRO A 178 11.21 -1.32 33.10
C PRO A 178 11.38 0.15 32.70
N SER A 179 10.97 0.51 31.49
CA SER A 179 11.03 1.87 30.94
C SER A 179 9.80 2.71 31.33
N ASN A 180 8.97 2.24 32.26
CA ASN A 180 7.89 3.04 32.83
C ASN A 180 8.42 4.03 33.86
N GLU A 181 7.70 5.13 34.04
CA GLU A 181 8.02 6.16 35.01
C GLU A 181 7.87 5.61 36.44
N TRP A 182 8.62 6.17 37.41
CA TRP A 182 8.55 5.69 38.81
C TRP A 182 7.12 5.66 39.34
N ALA A 183 6.31 6.69 39.03
CA ALA A 183 4.94 6.82 39.52
C ALA A 183 4.02 5.71 38.97
N VAL A 184 4.30 5.21 37.77
CA VAL A 184 3.59 4.06 37.19
C VAL A 184 3.99 2.79 37.93
N HIS A 185 5.28 2.61 38.21
CA HIS A 185 5.77 1.47 38.98
C HIS A 185 5.17 1.43 40.39
N ASP A 186 5.17 2.56 41.10
CA ASP A 186 4.66 2.66 42.46
C ASP A 186 3.18 2.28 42.57
N VAL A 187 2.34 2.80 41.67
CA VAL A 187 0.91 2.46 41.62
C VAL A 187 0.68 0.98 41.37
N ILE A 188 1.43 0.38 40.42
CA ILE A 188 1.29 -1.05 40.10
C ILE A 188 1.77 -1.90 41.27
N ASP A 189 2.90 -1.56 41.89
CA ASP A 189 3.47 -2.30 43.01
C ASP A 189 2.60 -2.21 44.27
N GLN A 190 1.97 -1.05 44.52
CA GLN A 190 0.99 -0.89 45.59
C GLN A 190 -0.22 -1.77 45.34
N TYR A 191 -0.83 -1.71 44.15
CA TYR A 191 -1.97 -2.55 43.81
C TYR A 191 -1.62 -4.04 43.88
N ALA A 192 -0.43 -4.43 43.43
CA ALA A 192 0.06 -5.80 43.51
C ALA A 192 0.15 -6.30 44.97
N LYS A 193 0.58 -5.43 45.91
CA LYS A 193 0.57 -5.75 47.35
C LYS A 193 -0.86 -5.89 47.88
N GLU A 194 -1.75 -4.99 47.52
CA GLU A 194 -3.15 -4.98 47.96
C GLU A 194 -3.91 -6.25 47.60
N ILE A 195 -3.62 -6.83 46.42
CA ILE A 195 -4.28 -8.06 45.96
C ILE A 195 -3.47 -9.34 46.24
N GLU A 196 -2.35 -9.23 46.95
CA GLU A 196 -1.41 -10.33 47.19
C GLU A 196 -0.97 -11.03 45.90
N ALA A 197 -0.62 -10.24 44.88
CA ALA A 197 -0.12 -10.75 43.62
C ALA A 197 1.15 -11.59 43.82
N GLY A 198 1.42 -12.49 42.87
CA GLY A 198 2.66 -13.25 42.86
C GLY A 198 3.90 -12.38 42.68
N PRO A 199 5.10 -12.98 42.63
CA PRO A 199 6.34 -12.22 42.56
C PRO A 199 6.40 -11.36 41.29
N ARG A 200 6.93 -10.13 41.45
CA ARG A 200 7.29 -9.28 40.32
C ARG A 200 8.54 -9.85 39.65
N LEU A 201 8.38 -10.34 38.43
CA LEU A 201 9.49 -10.81 37.61
C LEU A 201 10.20 -9.62 36.96
N THR A 202 11.51 -9.77 36.78
CA THR A 202 12.34 -8.77 36.11
C THR A 202 12.88 -9.33 34.80
N GLY A 203 13.18 -8.43 33.87
CA GLY A 203 13.86 -8.77 32.62
C GLY A 203 15.37 -8.99 32.79
N ASP A 204 15.89 -9.05 34.02
CA ASP A 204 17.32 -9.11 34.32
C ASP A 204 17.70 -10.31 35.20
N SER A 205 17.00 -11.43 35.03
CA SER A 205 17.37 -12.69 35.67
C SER A 205 18.72 -13.23 35.13
N PRO A 206 19.43 -14.09 35.88
CA PRO A 206 20.68 -14.70 35.41
C PRO A 206 20.57 -15.33 34.02
N GLU A 207 19.45 -15.96 33.69
CA GLU A 207 19.28 -16.58 32.38
C GLU A 207 19.00 -15.59 31.26
N THR A 208 18.37 -14.44 31.57
CA THR A 208 18.27 -13.34 30.59
C THR A 208 19.62 -12.67 30.36
N GLN A 209 20.48 -12.58 31.38
CA GLN A 209 21.86 -12.12 31.22
C GLN A 209 22.67 -13.09 30.35
N LEU A 210 22.55 -14.40 30.58
CA LEU A 210 23.15 -15.43 29.71
C LEU A 210 22.61 -15.34 28.27
N LEU A 211 21.31 -15.13 28.09
CA LEU A 211 20.71 -14.92 26.77
C LEU A 211 21.33 -13.71 26.07
N ARG A 212 21.49 -12.58 26.79
CA ARG A 212 22.04 -11.35 26.23
C ARG A 212 23.48 -11.51 25.72
N ALA A 213 24.24 -12.40 26.33
CA ALA A 213 25.60 -12.75 25.89
C ALA A 213 25.63 -13.64 24.63
N THR A 214 24.50 -14.21 24.20
CA THR A 214 24.47 -15.09 23.02
C THR A 214 24.58 -14.30 21.70
N PRO A 215 25.27 -14.85 20.68
CA PRO A 215 25.31 -14.23 19.35
C PRO A 215 23.91 -14.07 18.71
N GLY A 216 22.99 -14.98 19.01
CA GLY A 216 21.60 -14.93 18.52
C GLY A 216 20.85 -13.70 19.04
N TRP A 217 20.97 -13.39 20.34
CA TRP A 217 20.42 -12.17 20.91
C TRP A 217 21.10 -10.92 20.34
N ILE A 218 22.43 -10.87 20.34
CA ILE A 218 23.20 -9.69 19.89
C ILE A 218 22.81 -9.33 18.44
N GLN A 219 22.75 -10.33 17.55
CA GLN A 219 22.35 -10.12 16.16
C GLN A 219 20.89 -9.68 16.03
N PHE A 220 19.99 -10.21 16.87
CA PHE A 220 18.59 -9.85 16.88
C PHE A 220 18.37 -8.41 17.39
N ALA A 221 18.98 -8.06 18.52
CA ALA A 221 18.76 -6.81 19.23
C ALA A 221 19.45 -5.59 18.58
N ARG A 222 20.54 -5.80 17.80
CA ARG A 222 21.33 -4.73 17.16
C ARG A 222 20.47 -3.73 16.40
N HIS A 223 19.46 -4.22 15.67
CA HIS A 223 18.60 -3.40 14.80
C HIS A 223 17.24 -3.08 15.43
N LYS A 224 17.12 -3.22 16.75
CA LYS A 224 15.91 -2.91 17.50
C LYS A 224 16.14 -1.68 18.36
N GLN A 225 15.17 -0.79 18.37
CA GLN A 225 15.12 0.32 19.32
C GLN A 225 15.00 -0.21 20.76
N PRO A 226 15.43 0.56 21.77
CA PRO A 226 15.40 0.13 23.17
C PRO A 226 14.05 -0.45 23.61
N PHE A 227 12.94 0.25 23.34
CA PHE A 227 11.60 -0.21 23.75
C PHE A 227 11.19 -1.54 23.09
N GLN A 228 11.65 -1.83 21.86
CA GLN A 228 11.41 -3.13 21.21
C GLN A 228 12.23 -4.24 21.86
N ARG A 229 13.43 -3.93 22.35
CA ARG A 229 14.24 -4.90 23.13
C ARG A 229 13.52 -5.24 24.44
N ASP A 230 12.95 -4.24 25.11
CA ASP A 230 12.15 -4.46 26.33
C ASP A 230 10.93 -5.34 26.05
N ASN A 231 10.17 -5.04 24.98
CA ASN A 231 9.04 -5.88 24.58
C ASN A 231 9.45 -7.34 24.34
N VAL A 232 10.60 -7.57 23.72
CA VAL A 232 11.10 -8.94 23.47
C VAL A 232 11.52 -9.62 24.77
N ILE A 233 12.20 -8.92 25.69
CA ILE A 233 12.54 -9.47 27.01
C ILE A 233 11.28 -9.84 27.79
N MET A 234 10.25 -8.99 27.78
CA MET A 234 8.97 -9.29 28.41
C MET A 234 8.31 -10.53 27.80
N ALA A 235 8.32 -10.65 26.47
CA ALA A 235 7.83 -11.83 25.76
C ALA A 235 8.61 -13.11 26.13
N ILE A 236 9.92 -13.01 26.30
CA ILE A 236 10.78 -14.12 26.74
C ILE A 236 10.39 -14.57 28.14
N VAL A 237 10.23 -13.64 29.09
CA VAL A 237 9.82 -13.96 30.46
C VAL A 237 8.45 -14.64 30.45
N ALA A 238 7.49 -14.10 29.68
CA ALA A 238 6.16 -14.70 29.56
C ALA A 238 6.18 -16.11 28.94
N ALA A 239 6.96 -16.32 27.86
CA ALA A 239 7.11 -17.63 27.24
C ALA A 239 7.81 -18.65 28.17
N ARG A 240 8.76 -18.20 29.01
CA ARG A 240 9.42 -19.05 30.00
C ARG A 240 8.46 -19.48 31.11
N GLU A 241 7.65 -18.57 31.65
CA GLU A 241 6.62 -18.95 32.63
C GLU A 241 5.58 -19.90 32.03
N ALA A 242 5.20 -19.70 30.77
CA ALA A 242 4.28 -20.60 30.07
C ALA A 242 4.86 -22.00 29.89
N THR A 243 6.08 -22.11 29.39
CA THR A 243 6.76 -23.41 29.24
C THR A 243 6.97 -24.10 30.59
N LYS A 244 7.37 -23.36 31.63
CA LYS A 244 7.49 -23.88 33.00
C LYS A 244 6.15 -24.42 33.52
N SER A 245 5.04 -23.72 33.27
CA SER A 245 3.71 -24.19 33.66
C SER A 245 3.32 -25.52 33.01
N LEU A 246 3.90 -25.84 31.84
CA LEU A 246 3.72 -27.09 31.11
C LEU A 246 4.80 -28.13 31.44
N GLN A 247 5.61 -27.89 32.49
CA GLN A 247 6.75 -28.75 32.87
C GLN A 247 7.79 -28.90 31.74
N LEU A 248 7.91 -27.87 30.89
CA LEU A 248 8.89 -27.78 29.82
C LEU A 248 10.00 -26.79 30.19
N HIS A 249 11.23 -27.12 29.81
CA HIS A 249 12.36 -26.20 29.92
C HIS A 249 12.60 -25.45 28.61
N PHE A 250 12.81 -24.14 28.70
CA PHE A 250 13.18 -23.28 27.57
C PHE A 250 14.50 -22.57 27.87
N PHE A 251 15.60 -23.18 27.42
CA PHE A 251 16.95 -22.71 27.74
C PHE A 251 17.32 -21.46 26.94
N PRO A 252 18.18 -20.56 27.47
CA PRO A 252 18.64 -19.36 26.78
C PRO A 252 19.16 -19.60 25.36
N SER A 253 19.90 -20.68 25.12
CA SER A 253 20.42 -21.04 23.79
C SER A 253 19.31 -21.37 22.78
N GLN A 254 18.24 -22.04 23.23
CA GLN A 254 17.07 -22.33 22.40
C GLN A 254 16.32 -21.04 22.06
N ILE A 255 16.14 -20.15 23.03
CA ILE A 255 15.50 -18.84 22.84
C ILE A 255 16.31 -18.01 21.83
N ALA A 256 17.64 -17.95 21.98
CA ALA A 256 18.53 -17.27 21.05
C ALA A 256 18.41 -17.80 19.61
N SER A 257 18.31 -19.12 19.45
CA SER A 257 18.09 -19.75 18.14
C SER A 257 16.72 -19.37 17.55
N CYS A 258 15.66 -19.37 18.36
CA CYS A 258 14.33 -18.95 17.94
C CYS A 258 14.32 -17.48 17.51
N LEU A 259 14.92 -16.58 18.30
CA LEU A 259 15.05 -15.16 17.97
C LEU A 259 15.81 -14.95 16.66
N LYS A 260 16.90 -15.70 16.43
CA LYS A 260 17.64 -15.66 15.17
C LYS A 260 16.76 -16.07 13.99
N ALA A 261 15.92 -17.09 14.15
CA ALA A 261 15.02 -17.57 13.11
C ALA A 261 13.89 -16.57 12.78
N ILE A 262 13.34 -15.90 13.79
CA ILE A 262 12.24 -14.93 13.60
C ILE A 262 12.72 -13.49 13.35
N ARG A 263 14.03 -13.23 13.42
CA ARG A 263 14.63 -11.89 13.25
C ARG A 263 14.21 -11.17 11.96
N LYS A 264 14.04 -11.94 10.87
CA LYS A 264 13.69 -11.42 9.54
C LYS A 264 12.18 -11.42 9.27
N VAL A 265 11.37 -11.99 10.17
CA VAL A 265 9.92 -12.00 10.02
C VAL A 265 9.40 -10.61 10.36
N PRO A 266 8.78 -9.89 9.40
CA PRO A 266 8.20 -8.59 9.68
C PRO A 266 7.03 -8.75 10.65
N ILE A 267 6.82 -7.74 11.50
CA ILE A 267 5.58 -7.60 12.26
C ILE A 267 4.72 -6.62 11.45
N PRO A 268 3.60 -7.08 10.86
CA PRO A 268 2.77 -6.22 10.04
C PRO A 268 2.40 -4.92 10.75
N GLY A 269 2.64 -3.79 10.09
CA GLY A 269 2.36 -2.45 10.63
C GLY A 269 3.24 -1.98 11.79
N ARG A 270 4.42 -2.58 12.01
CA ARG A 270 5.40 -2.12 13.01
C ARG A 270 6.78 -1.94 12.36
N CYS A 271 7.05 -0.73 11.89
CA CYS A 271 8.22 -0.36 11.10
C CYS A 271 8.50 -1.40 9.99
N GLU A 272 7.44 -1.78 9.29
CA GLU A 272 7.44 -2.83 8.29
C GLU A 272 7.90 -2.26 6.94
N GLY A 273 8.98 -2.80 6.39
CA GLY A 273 9.43 -2.43 5.05
C GLY A 273 8.73 -3.27 3.98
N VAL A 274 7.98 -2.63 3.08
CA VAL A 274 7.24 -3.29 1.99
C VAL A 274 7.51 -2.64 0.65
N TYR A 275 7.10 -3.28 -0.44
CA TYR A 275 7.15 -2.72 -1.80
C TYR A 275 5.73 -2.55 -2.33
N ALA A 276 5.37 -1.32 -2.73
CA ALA A 276 4.09 -1.03 -3.36
C ALA A 276 4.23 -1.13 -4.88
N GLN A 277 4.29 -2.38 -5.38
CA GLN A 277 4.54 -2.68 -6.80
C GLN A 277 3.58 -1.97 -7.76
N PRO A 278 2.25 -1.90 -7.54
CA PRO A 278 1.34 -1.24 -8.50
C PRO A 278 1.65 0.24 -8.74
N VAL A 279 2.26 0.91 -7.75
CA VAL A 279 2.55 2.36 -7.79
C VAL A 279 3.97 2.63 -8.27
N PHE A 280 4.95 1.91 -7.72
CA PHE A 280 6.38 2.18 -7.94
C PHE A 280 7.10 1.11 -8.75
N GLY A 281 6.46 -0.04 -8.98
CA GLY A 281 7.03 -1.17 -9.68
C GLY A 281 6.78 -1.11 -11.18
N GLU A 282 7.54 -1.95 -11.88
CA GLU A 282 7.42 -2.24 -13.30
C GLU A 282 7.62 -3.75 -13.48
N HIS A 283 7.33 -4.30 -14.66
CA HIS A 283 7.33 -5.74 -14.98
C HIS A 283 8.43 -6.58 -14.28
N MET A 284 9.66 -6.08 -14.18
CA MET A 284 10.81 -6.78 -13.57
C MET A 284 11.44 -6.08 -12.36
N LYS A 285 10.88 -4.95 -11.91
CA LYS A 285 11.42 -4.16 -10.81
C LYS A 285 10.39 -4.04 -9.70
N LEU A 286 10.76 -4.47 -8.49
CA LEU A 286 9.95 -4.36 -7.27
C LEU A 286 9.54 -2.92 -6.95
N GLY A 287 10.23 -1.93 -7.53
CA GLY A 287 9.97 -0.53 -7.33
C GLY A 287 10.60 -0.01 -6.04
N ARG A 288 9.93 0.95 -5.42
CA ARG A 288 10.39 1.62 -4.19
C ARG A 288 9.95 0.86 -2.94
N ARG A 289 10.87 0.75 -1.97
CA ARG A 289 10.54 0.33 -0.60
C ARG A 289 9.88 1.47 0.16
N ILE A 290 8.76 1.19 0.80
CA ILE A 290 8.06 2.10 1.72
C ILE A 290 8.05 1.50 3.13
N LEU A 291 7.94 2.35 4.15
CA LEU A 291 7.83 1.94 5.56
C LEU A 291 6.38 2.07 6.02
N LEU A 292 5.81 1.02 6.61
CA LEU A 292 4.49 1.06 7.23
C LEU A 292 4.61 1.03 8.76
N ASP A 293 3.89 1.90 9.45
CA ASP A 293 3.78 1.83 10.90
C ASP A 293 2.42 2.34 11.41
N GLY A 294 1.76 1.58 12.29
CA GLY A 294 0.48 1.93 12.89
C GLY A 294 0.56 2.87 14.12
N ALA A 295 1.61 3.68 14.25
CA ALA A 295 1.69 4.74 15.25
C ALA A 295 0.49 5.70 15.12
N HIS A 296 -0.13 6.04 16.25
CA HIS A 296 -1.40 6.80 16.28
C HIS A 296 -1.55 7.66 17.55
N ASN A 297 -0.48 7.83 18.32
CA ASN A 297 -0.42 8.70 19.48
C ASN A 297 0.99 9.31 19.58
N ALA A 298 1.17 10.40 20.35
CA ALA A 298 2.43 11.14 20.39
C ALA A 298 3.63 10.30 20.84
N ASN A 299 3.45 9.36 21.78
CA ASN A 299 4.53 8.50 22.23
C ASN A 299 4.98 7.52 21.12
N ALA A 300 4.02 6.91 20.41
CA ALA A 300 4.31 6.06 19.26
C ALA A 300 4.92 6.86 18.09
N ALA A 301 4.46 8.10 17.88
CA ALA A 301 5.00 9.01 16.87
C ALA A 301 6.47 9.35 17.13
N ARG A 302 6.84 9.60 18.39
CA ARG A 302 8.24 9.82 18.79
C ARG A 302 9.10 8.59 18.50
N ALA A 303 8.63 7.41 18.89
CA ALA A 303 9.33 6.16 18.62
C ALA A 303 9.51 5.92 17.11
N LEU A 304 8.49 6.22 16.30
CA LEU A 304 8.57 6.16 14.85
C LEU A 304 9.57 7.18 14.29
N ASN A 305 9.56 8.42 14.78
CA ASN A 305 10.51 9.46 14.33
C ASN A 305 11.95 9.04 14.60
N GLU A 306 12.25 8.49 15.79
CA GLU A 306 13.58 7.97 16.12
C GLU A 306 14.02 6.88 15.13
N HIS A 307 13.11 5.96 14.78
CA HIS A 307 13.37 4.90 13.79
C HIS A 307 13.64 5.50 12.40
N VAL A 308 12.73 6.35 11.93
CA VAL A 308 12.81 7.01 10.62
C VAL A 308 14.06 7.86 10.53
N HIS A 309 14.42 8.60 11.58
CA HIS A 309 15.65 9.37 11.60
C HIS A 309 16.87 8.46 11.45
N ALA A 310 16.99 7.42 12.27
CA ALA A 310 18.15 6.56 12.29
C ALA A 310 18.29 5.68 11.03
N HIS A 311 17.19 5.31 10.36
CA HIS A 311 17.21 4.25 9.34
C HIS A 311 16.69 4.67 7.97
N GLU A 312 15.97 5.79 7.88
CA GLU A 312 15.45 6.33 6.62
C GLU A 312 16.12 7.66 6.27
N ARG A 313 16.07 8.65 7.17
CA ARG A 313 16.64 10.00 6.90
C ARG A 313 18.15 9.98 6.78
N MET A 314 18.85 9.20 7.61
CA MET A 314 20.31 9.12 7.59
C MET A 314 20.85 8.01 6.68
N ARG A 315 19.97 7.36 5.90
CA ARG A 315 20.38 6.29 4.99
C ARG A 315 21.15 6.88 3.81
N THR A 316 22.22 6.21 3.39
CA THR A 316 22.84 6.47 2.08
C THR A 316 21.97 5.84 0.99
N ILE A 317 21.68 6.61 -0.05
CA ILE A 317 20.71 6.24 -1.09
C ILE A 317 21.36 6.48 -2.45
N ASP A 318 21.46 5.44 -3.28
CA ASP A 318 22.10 5.48 -4.61
C ASP A 318 23.48 6.17 -4.58
N ASP A 319 24.34 5.74 -3.64
CA ASP A 319 25.67 6.29 -3.33
C ASP A 319 25.70 7.77 -2.88
N ARG A 320 24.54 8.40 -2.70
CA ARG A 320 24.41 9.76 -2.17
C ARG A 320 24.26 9.73 -0.66
N ARG A 321 25.11 10.50 0.02
CA ARG A 321 24.99 10.74 1.45
C ARG A 321 23.78 11.64 1.74
N PRO A 322 23.10 11.44 2.87
CA PRO A 322 22.04 12.34 3.28
C PRO A 322 22.58 13.77 3.52
N PRO A 323 21.76 14.81 3.31
CA PRO A 323 22.05 16.15 3.78
C PRO A 323 22.32 16.18 5.30
N ILE A 324 22.88 17.28 5.82
CA ILE A 324 23.17 17.45 7.26
C ILE A 324 21.90 17.22 8.12
N GLY A 325 20.73 17.64 7.63
CA GLY A 325 19.43 17.43 8.30
C GLY A 325 18.78 16.06 8.07
N GLY A 326 19.40 15.19 7.27
CA GLY A 326 18.80 13.96 6.76
C GLY A 326 17.93 14.18 5.51
N TRP A 327 17.55 13.11 4.83
CA TRP A 327 16.60 13.17 3.73
C TRP A 327 15.24 13.69 4.21
N PRO A 328 14.56 14.55 3.42
CA PRO A 328 13.13 14.79 3.55
C PRO A 328 12.34 13.49 3.51
N VAL A 329 11.26 13.40 4.28
CA VAL A 329 10.36 12.24 4.31
C VAL A 329 9.03 12.64 3.71
N THR A 330 8.47 11.76 2.87
CA THR A 330 7.08 11.87 2.44
C THR A 330 6.19 10.99 3.32
N TRP A 331 5.34 11.65 4.10
CA TRP A 331 4.42 11.01 5.04
C TRP A 331 3.06 10.80 4.39
N VAL A 332 2.62 9.56 4.27
CA VAL A 332 1.25 9.18 3.87
C VAL A 332 0.45 8.92 5.14
N LEU A 333 -0.56 9.75 5.41
CA LEU A 333 -1.19 9.86 6.73
C LEU A 333 -2.70 9.71 6.67
N ALA A 334 -3.23 8.93 7.60
CA ALA A 334 -4.64 8.97 8.00
C ALA A 334 -4.70 8.78 9.51
N MET A 335 -5.56 9.52 10.21
CA MET A 335 -5.75 9.38 11.66
C MET A 335 -7.21 9.13 11.97
N THR A 336 -7.48 8.39 13.05
CA THR A 336 -8.85 8.20 13.55
C THR A 336 -9.38 9.50 14.16
N GLU A 337 -10.64 9.82 13.89
CA GLU A 337 -11.36 10.96 14.46
C GLU A 337 -11.27 10.96 16.00
N GLY A 338 -11.07 12.13 16.60
CA GLY A 338 -10.94 12.30 18.06
C GLY A 338 -9.56 12.01 18.65
N LYS A 339 -8.58 11.53 17.86
CA LYS A 339 -7.17 11.46 18.30
C LYS A 339 -6.49 12.83 18.17
N ASP A 340 -5.54 13.11 19.06
CA ASP A 340 -4.75 14.35 19.05
C ASP A 340 -3.71 14.36 17.92
N ALA A 341 -4.15 14.77 16.72
CA ALA A 341 -3.32 14.87 15.53
C ALA A 341 -2.21 15.91 15.68
N ARG A 342 -2.46 17.04 16.37
CA ARG A 342 -1.44 18.09 16.57
C ARG A 342 -0.26 17.56 17.36
N SER A 343 -0.50 16.90 18.50
CA SER A 343 0.55 16.32 19.33
C SER A 343 1.29 15.20 18.60
N TYR A 344 0.57 14.37 17.82
CA TYR A 344 1.16 13.33 16.98
C TYR A 344 2.13 13.91 15.94
N LEU A 345 1.68 14.86 15.11
CA LEU A 345 2.43 15.45 14.00
C LEU A 345 3.63 16.26 14.48
N THR A 346 3.51 16.93 15.63
CA THR A 346 4.61 17.69 16.25
C THR A 346 5.83 16.79 16.54
N GLN A 347 5.63 15.49 16.77
CA GLN A 347 6.74 14.57 17.01
C GLN A 347 7.44 14.10 15.72
N LEU A 348 6.80 14.24 14.54
CA LEU A 348 7.25 13.62 13.28
C LEU A 348 7.80 14.64 12.27
N LEU A 349 7.05 15.72 12.04
CA LEU A 349 7.25 16.61 10.90
C LEU A 349 8.49 17.48 11.07
N LYS A 350 9.31 17.54 10.02
CA LYS A 350 10.48 18.43 9.92
C LYS A 350 10.33 19.36 8.71
N PRO A 351 11.01 20.53 8.70
CA PRO A 351 11.05 21.37 7.52
C PRO A 351 11.53 20.59 6.29
N GLY A 352 10.90 20.82 5.15
CA GLY A 352 11.17 20.14 3.88
C GLY A 352 10.47 18.79 3.69
N ASP A 353 9.82 18.24 4.73
CA ASP A 353 9.01 17.03 4.56
C ASP A 353 7.80 17.27 3.64
N ASN A 354 7.32 16.20 3.01
CA ASN A 354 6.08 16.20 2.25
C ASN A 354 4.99 15.44 3.01
N VAL A 355 3.74 15.88 2.90
CA VAL A 355 2.58 15.24 3.54
C VAL A 355 1.49 14.93 2.52
N VAL A 356 1.06 13.69 2.49
CA VAL A 356 -0.14 13.25 1.77
C VAL A 356 -1.16 12.75 2.80
N THR A 357 -2.25 13.49 2.98
CA THR A 357 -3.33 13.05 3.87
C THR A 357 -4.42 12.31 3.09
N THR A 358 -4.93 11.24 3.69
CA THR A 358 -5.96 10.38 3.11
C THR A 358 -6.87 9.84 4.22
N SER A 359 -7.87 9.05 3.84
CA SER A 359 -8.75 8.33 4.76
C SER A 359 -8.58 6.81 4.62
N PHE A 360 -8.93 6.09 5.69
CA PHE A 360 -9.00 4.62 5.69
C PHE A 360 -10.48 4.17 5.53
N SER A 361 -10.68 2.94 5.05
CA SER A 361 -12.01 2.37 4.79
C SER A 361 -12.81 2.14 6.08
N PRO A 362 -14.15 1.98 6.00
CA PRO A 362 -14.93 1.48 7.13
C PRO A 362 -14.33 0.18 7.73
N VAL A 363 -14.31 0.09 9.06
CA VAL A 363 -13.67 -1.00 9.79
C VAL A 363 -14.71 -2.05 10.17
N ASP A 364 -14.43 -3.33 9.83
CA ASP A 364 -15.38 -4.42 10.03
C ASP A 364 -15.75 -4.63 11.51
N GLY A 365 -17.05 -4.54 11.79
CA GLY A 365 -17.68 -4.52 13.11
C GLY A 365 -17.10 -3.51 14.10
N MET A 366 -16.58 -2.38 13.60
CA MET A 366 -16.30 -1.17 14.37
C MET A 366 -16.82 0.10 13.65
N PRO A 367 -18.14 0.22 13.37
CA PRO A 367 -18.70 1.32 12.58
C PRO A 367 -18.57 2.72 13.21
N TRP A 368 -18.23 2.81 14.50
CA TRP A 368 -17.95 4.07 15.18
C TRP A 368 -16.53 4.60 14.92
N VAL A 369 -15.63 3.77 14.39
CA VAL A 369 -14.28 4.20 14.04
C VAL A 369 -14.33 4.87 12.68
N LYS A 370 -14.07 6.18 12.67
CA LYS A 370 -14.06 6.99 11.46
C LYS A 370 -12.69 7.66 11.26
N PRO A 371 -12.25 7.86 10.01
CA PRO A 371 -11.09 8.69 9.73
C PRO A 371 -11.41 10.16 9.98
N MET A 372 -10.42 10.93 10.43
CA MET A 372 -10.43 12.39 10.37
C MET A 372 -10.51 12.84 8.91
N ASP A 373 -11.12 14.00 8.66
CA ASP A 373 -11.17 14.58 7.33
C ASP A 373 -9.73 14.84 6.80
N PRO A 374 -9.37 14.39 5.59
CA PRO A 374 -8.01 14.57 5.08
C PRO A 374 -7.59 16.03 4.94
N ARG A 375 -8.51 16.97 4.67
CA ARG A 375 -8.19 18.40 4.58
C ARG A 375 -7.88 18.95 5.97
N GLU A 376 -8.73 18.65 6.95
CA GLU A 376 -8.49 19.04 8.35
C GLU A 376 -7.13 18.54 8.84
N LEU A 377 -6.79 17.27 8.56
CA LEU A 377 -5.49 16.71 8.95
C LEU A 377 -4.31 17.43 8.29
N LEU A 378 -4.46 17.85 7.02
CA LEU A 378 -3.44 18.60 6.30
C LEU A 378 -3.27 20.01 6.87
N ASP A 379 -4.37 20.69 7.19
CA ASP A 379 -4.36 22.02 7.82
C ASP A 379 -3.65 21.98 9.17
N ILE A 380 -3.90 20.93 9.97
CA ILE A 380 -3.18 20.70 11.22
C ILE A 380 -1.68 20.50 10.94
N ALA A 381 -1.31 19.69 9.95
CA ALA A 381 0.10 19.45 9.59
C ALA A 381 0.82 20.75 9.19
N LEU A 382 0.22 21.56 8.32
CA LEU A 382 0.76 22.86 7.88
C LEU A 382 0.87 23.84 9.06
N SER A 383 -0.09 23.82 9.98
CA SER A 383 -0.03 24.67 11.19
C SER A 383 1.06 24.25 12.18
N VAL A 384 1.40 22.95 12.22
CA VAL A 384 2.44 22.41 13.11
C VAL A 384 3.84 22.66 12.55
N GLN A 385 3.99 22.52 11.23
CA GLN A 385 5.26 22.73 10.54
C GLN A 385 5.01 23.47 9.22
N PRO A 386 5.11 24.82 9.21
CA PRO A 386 4.88 25.62 8.00
C PRO A 386 5.88 25.36 6.86
N GLY A 387 7.03 24.74 7.16
CA GLY A 387 8.05 24.38 6.18
C GLY A 387 7.83 23.08 5.43
N ILE A 388 6.66 22.42 5.56
CA ILE A 388 6.31 21.24 4.74
C ILE A 388 5.57 21.64 3.46
N SER A 389 5.56 20.72 2.51
CA SER A 389 4.60 20.72 1.40
C SER A 389 3.55 19.64 1.62
N GLY A 390 2.34 19.80 1.10
CA GLY A 390 1.37 18.70 1.21
C GLY A 390 0.13 18.82 0.35
N VAL A 391 -0.57 17.69 0.24
CA VAL A 391 -1.78 17.51 -0.55
C VAL A 391 -2.74 16.59 0.21
N HIS A 392 -4.05 16.85 0.10
CA HIS A 392 -5.08 15.97 0.63
C HIS A 392 -5.71 15.17 -0.51
N ILE A 393 -6.06 13.91 -0.23
CA ILE A 393 -6.72 13.03 -1.19
C ILE A 393 -8.21 12.94 -0.84
N PRO A 394 -9.12 13.45 -1.68
CA PRO A 394 -10.57 13.43 -1.41
C PRO A 394 -11.16 12.01 -1.42
N GLU A 395 -10.69 11.18 -2.36
CA GLU A 395 -11.09 9.79 -2.47
C GLU A 395 -10.05 8.94 -1.73
N GLY A 396 -10.43 8.44 -0.56
CA GLY A 396 -9.54 7.77 0.37
C GLY A 396 -8.83 6.53 -0.17
N GLY A 397 -7.93 6.00 0.65
CA GLY A 397 -7.21 4.76 0.40
C GLY A 397 -5.70 4.97 0.31
N PRO A 398 -4.92 3.99 0.80
CA PRO A 398 -3.47 4.05 0.83
C PRO A 398 -2.85 4.03 -0.57
N MET A 399 -3.36 3.25 -1.52
CA MET A 399 -2.71 3.15 -2.83
C MET A 399 -2.84 4.43 -3.66
N ARG A 400 -3.98 5.11 -3.58
CA ARG A 400 -4.17 6.42 -4.21
C ARG A 400 -3.29 7.49 -3.57
N ALA A 401 -3.18 7.49 -2.25
CA ALA A 401 -2.27 8.37 -1.54
C ALA A 401 -0.79 8.11 -1.90
N LEU A 402 -0.42 6.84 -2.11
CA LEU A 402 0.91 6.49 -2.62
C LEU A 402 1.13 6.96 -4.06
N CYS A 403 0.09 6.97 -4.91
CA CYS A 403 0.17 7.56 -6.26
C CYS A 403 0.48 9.05 -6.21
N ALA A 404 -0.16 9.82 -5.31
CA ALA A 404 0.20 11.22 -5.08
C ALA A 404 1.61 11.36 -4.51
N ALA A 405 1.98 10.54 -3.52
CA ALA A 405 3.31 10.55 -2.93
C ALA A 405 4.42 10.31 -3.96
N LYS A 406 4.17 9.50 -5.01
CA LYS A 406 5.12 9.26 -6.10
C LYS A 406 5.56 10.54 -6.80
N HIS A 407 4.68 11.54 -6.89
CA HIS A 407 4.94 12.80 -7.58
C HIS A 407 5.46 13.92 -6.66
N LEU A 408 5.45 13.70 -5.34
CA LEU A 408 6.07 14.60 -4.35
C LEU A 408 7.50 14.20 -3.98
N VAL A 409 7.84 12.94 -4.21
CA VAL A 409 9.11 12.35 -3.78
C VAL A 409 10.18 12.53 -4.85
N GLU A 410 11.32 13.06 -4.43
CA GLU A 410 12.49 13.18 -5.30
C GLU A 410 13.48 12.04 -5.09
N GLY A 411 14.07 11.54 -6.18
CA GLY A 411 15.08 10.49 -6.14
C GLY A 411 14.60 9.29 -5.32
N ALA A 412 15.43 8.77 -4.42
CA ALA A 412 15.05 7.64 -3.56
C ALA A 412 14.75 8.05 -2.09
N GLN A 413 14.29 9.30 -1.87
CA GLN A 413 13.81 9.76 -0.57
C GLN A 413 12.77 8.80 0.06
N PRO A 414 12.75 8.67 1.40
CA PRO A 414 11.88 7.73 2.10
C PRO A 414 10.41 8.12 2.07
N ILE A 415 9.56 7.08 1.98
CA ILE A 415 8.11 7.19 2.12
C ILE A 415 7.67 6.40 3.34
N VAL A 416 6.88 7.02 4.20
CA VAL A 416 6.35 6.40 5.42
C VAL A 416 4.84 6.52 5.44
N LEU A 417 4.14 5.38 5.50
CA LEU A 417 2.69 5.30 5.67
C LEU A 417 2.36 5.04 7.14
N THR A 418 1.63 5.96 7.76
CA THR A 418 1.38 5.92 9.21
C THR A 418 0.14 6.70 9.65
N GLY A 419 -0.05 6.88 10.96
CA GLY A 419 -1.15 7.60 11.59
C GLY A 419 -2.28 6.68 12.08
N SER A 420 -2.44 5.50 11.47
CA SER A 420 -3.51 4.55 11.83
C SER A 420 -3.16 3.12 11.42
N LEU A 421 -3.45 2.16 12.30
CA LEU A 421 -3.40 0.73 11.94
C LEU A 421 -4.42 0.38 10.85
N TYR A 422 -5.54 1.10 10.75
CA TYR A 422 -6.57 0.83 9.75
C TYR A 422 -6.10 1.20 8.34
N LEU A 423 -5.31 2.28 8.20
CA LEU A 423 -4.67 2.63 6.92
C LEU A 423 -3.64 1.58 6.50
N VAL A 424 -2.87 1.06 7.46
CA VAL A 424 -1.94 -0.05 7.22
C VAL A 424 -2.71 -1.32 6.83
N GLY A 425 -3.85 -1.57 7.47
CA GLY A 425 -4.77 -2.66 7.14
C GLY A 425 -5.30 -2.57 5.72
N ASP A 426 -5.79 -1.39 5.31
CA ASP A 426 -6.18 -1.12 3.92
C ASP A 426 -5.05 -1.41 2.95
N PHE A 427 -3.82 -0.99 3.29
CA PHE A 427 -2.68 -1.20 2.41
C PHE A 427 -2.46 -2.70 2.18
N HIS A 428 -2.51 -3.49 3.25
CA HIS A 428 -2.36 -4.95 3.17
C HIS A 428 -3.52 -5.63 2.43
N ARG A 429 -4.76 -5.15 2.60
CA ARG A 429 -5.92 -5.64 1.84
C ARG A 429 -5.76 -5.37 0.35
N GLU A 430 -5.39 -4.15 0.00
CA GLU A 430 -5.23 -3.74 -1.40
C GLU A 430 -4.01 -4.40 -2.05
N ILE A 431 -2.88 -4.56 -1.35
CA ILE A 431 -1.69 -5.14 -1.99
C ILE A 431 -1.81 -6.66 -2.21
N ARG A 432 -2.64 -7.38 -1.42
CA ARG A 432 -2.69 -8.85 -1.35
C ARG A 432 -2.75 -9.54 -2.72
N SER A 433 -3.66 -9.11 -3.60
CA SER A 433 -3.86 -9.67 -4.95
C SER A 433 -2.89 -9.13 -6.00
N ARG A 434 -2.00 -8.22 -5.60
CA ARG A 434 -1.10 -7.44 -6.47
C ARG A 434 0.36 -7.69 -6.10
N THR A 435 0.62 -8.80 -5.42
CA THR A 435 1.96 -9.23 -5.06
C THR A 435 2.48 -10.24 -6.08
N GLY A 436 3.72 -10.01 -6.56
CA GLY A 436 4.45 -11.01 -7.34
C GLY A 436 4.45 -10.78 -8.85
N ARG A 437 5.07 -11.72 -9.57
CA ARG A 437 5.28 -11.60 -11.03
C ARG A 437 3.98 -11.73 -11.82
N GLU A 438 3.06 -12.57 -11.34
CA GLU A 438 1.78 -12.84 -12.00
C GLU A 438 0.96 -11.57 -12.21
N TYR A 439 1.02 -10.62 -11.26
CA TYR A 439 0.37 -9.32 -11.40
C TYR A 439 0.75 -8.56 -12.68
N TRP A 440 2.00 -8.73 -13.16
CA TRP A 440 2.51 -8.04 -14.33
C TRP A 440 2.35 -8.83 -15.63
N THR A 441 2.42 -10.16 -15.55
CA THR A 441 2.44 -11.03 -16.73
C THR A 441 1.05 -11.54 -17.13
N ASP A 442 0.11 -11.58 -16.19
CA ASP A 442 -1.22 -12.14 -16.45
C ASP A 442 -2.17 -11.06 -17.00
N ASN A 443 -2.87 -11.40 -18.09
CA ASN A 443 -3.86 -10.54 -18.73
C ASN A 443 -5.08 -10.30 -17.83
N ARG A 444 -5.36 -11.19 -16.86
CA ARG A 444 -6.44 -10.99 -15.86
C ARG A 444 -6.26 -9.72 -15.03
N HIS A 445 -5.04 -9.20 -14.92
CA HIS A 445 -4.73 -7.97 -14.18
C HIS A 445 -4.60 -6.73 -15.05
N GLU A 446 -4.84 -6.81 -16.37
CA GLU A 446 -4.66 -5.68 -17.30
C GLU A 446 -5.55 -4.48 -16.96
N ALA A 447 -6.84 -4.72 -16.67
CA ALA A 447 -7.77 -3.67 -16.25
C ALA A 447 -7.34 -3.02 -14.92
N ASP A 448 -6.83 -3.79 -13.96
CA ASP A 448 -6.34 -3.26 -12.68
C ASP A 448 -5.10 -2.39 -12.88
N ARG A 449 -4.16 -2.82 -13.74
CA ARG A 449 -2.97 -2.02 -14.10
C ARG A 449 -3.37 -0.72 -14.82
N ALA A 450 -4.32 -0.76 -15.74
CA ALA A 450 -4.82 0.42 -16.44
C ALA A 450 -5.47 1.42 -15.47
N MET A 451 -6.27 0.92 -14.51
CA MET A 451 -6.87 1.73 -13.45
C MET A 451 -5.81 2.43 -12.59
N PHE A 452 -4.70 1.75 -12.24
CA PHE A 452 -3.59 2.39 -11.55
C PHE A 452 -2.87 3.46 -12.37
N GLN A 453 -2.70 3.26 -13.68
CA GLN A 453 -2.11 4.29 -14.56
C GLN A 453 -2.99 5.53 -14.64
N GLU A 454 -4.31 5.35 -14.74
CA GLU A 454 -5.27 6.47 -14.70
C GLU A 454 -5.22 7.20 -13.35
N MET A 455 -5.18 6.44 -12.25
CA MET A 455 -5.05 7.00 -10.90
C MET A 455 -3.75 7.79 -10.72
N LEU A 456 -2.62 7.25 -11.19
CA LEU A 456 -1.31 7.90 -11.17
C LEU A 456 -1.34 9.24 -11.91
N GLU A 457 -2.00 9.31 -13.07
CA GLU A 457 -2.09 10.52 -13.86
C GLU A 457 -3.02 11.56 -13.22
N LYS A 458 -4.16 11.13 -12.66
CA LYS A 458 -5.05 12.02 -11.90
C LYS A 458 -4.34 12.65 -10.70
N GLU A 459 -3.61 11.87 -9.94
CA GLU A 459 -2.90 12.37 -8.76
C GLU A 459 -1.65 13.19 -9.14
N ARG A 460 -1.00 12.93 -10.29
CA ARG A 460 0.04 13.82 -10.84
C ARG A 460 -0.48 15.23 -11.04
N ILE A 461 -1.63 15.36 -11.70
CA ILE A 461 -2.28 16.65 -11.97
C ILE A 461 -2.63 17.34 -10.65
N ARG A 462 -3.21 16.60 -9.69
CA ARG A 462 -3.55 17.15 -8.37
C ARG A 462 -2.34 17.71 -7.63
N VAL A 463 -1.25 16.94 -7.59
CA VAL A 463 -0.01 17.36 -6.93
C VAL A 463 0.54 18.61 -7.60
N ASN A 464 0.60 18.64 -8.93
CA ASN A 464 1.08 19.81 -9.67
C ASN A 464 0.24 21.06 -9.36
N LEU A 465 -1.08 20.95 -9.38
CA LEU A 465 -2.00 22.06 -9.03
C LEU A 465 -1.84 22.52 -7.58
N SER A 466 -1.49 21.62 -6.66
CA SER A 466 -1.29 21.96 -5.25
C SER A 466 0.04 22.67 -5.00
N LEU A 467 1.06 22.40 -5.83
CA LEU A 467 2.39 23.01 -5.75
C LEU A 467 2.48 24.32 -6.52
N SER A 468 1.79 24.45 -7.67
CA SER A 468 1.62 25.72 -8.39
C SER A 468 0.63 26.58 -7.62
N ARG A 469 1.10 27.60 -6.91
CA ARG A 469 0.25 28.54 -6.14
C ARG A 469 -0.68 29.43 -7.01
N ASP A 470 -1.04 29.00 -8.21
CA ASP A 470 -1.95 29.71 -9.09
C ASP A 470 -3.36 29.10 -8.96
N CYS A 471 -4.26 29.89 -8.37
CA CYS A 471 -5.69 29.62 -8.33
C CYS A 471 -6.27 29.60 -9.75
N THR A 472 -6.36 28.42 -10.36
CA THR A 472 -7.36 28.13 -11.39
C THR A 472 -8.14 26.90 -10.96
N SER A 473 -9.47 27.00 -10.96
CA SER A 473 -10.37 25.96 -10.48
C SER A 473 -10.19 24.65 -11.25
N LEU A 474 -10.46 23.52 -10.60
CA LEU A 474 -10.40 22.18 -11.24
C LEU A 474 -11.29 22.08 -12.50
N ASP A 475 -12.28 22.94 -12.64
CA ASP A 475 -13.23 22.95 -13.76
C ASP A 475 -12.62 23.50 -15.05
N GLU A 476 -11.66 24.43 -14.98
CA GLU A 476 -11.00 25.00 -16.17
C GLU A 476 -9.93 24.07 -16.76
N VAL A 477 -9.23 23.30 -15.92
CA VAL A 477 -8.22 22.32 -16.38
C VAL A 477 -8.87 21.13 -17.08
N THR A 478 -10.11 20.80 -16.74
CA THR A 478 -10.92 19.78 -17.44
C THR A 478 -11.24 20.22 -18.88
N SER A 479 -11.29 21.54 -19.14
CA SER A 479 -11.43 22.13 -20.48
C SER A 479 -10.12 22.14 -21.29
N LEU A 480 -8.96 22.02 -20.65
CA LEU A 480 -7.67 21.84 -21.34
C LEU A 480 -7.42 20.37 -21.71
N LYS A 481 -8.03 19.42 -20.98
CA LYS A 481 -7.99 17.98 -21.32
C LYS A 481 -8.71 17.67 -22.64
N THR A 482 -9.83 18.34 -22.94
CA THR A 482 -10.51 18.17 -24.23
C THR A 482 -9.63 18.56 -25.42
N LEU A 483 -8.70 19.51 -25.26
CA LEU A 483 -7.76 19.89 -26.32
C LEU A 483 -6.59 18.90 -26.46
N SER A 484 -6.08 18.36 -25.35
CA SER A 484 -5.04 17.32 -25.35
C SER A 484 -5.54 15.98 -25.88
N ASP A 485 -6.74 15.55 -25.47
CA ASP A 485 -7.38 14.32 -25.95
C ASP A 485 -7.80 14.43 -27.42
N GLN A 486 -8.23 15.62 -27.86
CA GLN A 486 -8.46 15.89 -29.30
C GLN A 486 -7.16 15.86 -30.11
N LYS A 487 -6.05 16.34 -29.56
CA LYS A 487 -4.74 16.29 -30.24
C LYS A 487 -4.25 14.85 -30.37
N LYS A 488 -4.33 14.06 -29.29
CA LYS A 488 -3.92 12.65 -29.29
C LYS A 488 -4.77 11.80 -30.25
N LYS A 489 -6.09 12.04 -30.29
CA LYS A 489 -7.00 11.37 -31.24
C LYS A 489 -6.73 11.77 -32.70
N ARG A 490 -6.33 13.02 -32.96
CA ARG A 490 -5.91 13.50 -34.30
C ARG A 490 -4.57 12.89 -34.73
N ASP A 491 -3.63 12.74 -33.81
CA ASP A 491 -2.33 12.12 -34.09
C ASP A 491 -2.50 10.61 -34.39
N GLU A 492 -3.36 9.91 -33.63
CA GLU A 492 -3.71 8.49 -33.90
C GLU A 492 -4.46 8.31 -35.24
N GLU A 493 -5.40 9.20 -35.58
CA GLU A 493 -6.06 9.18 -36.90
C GLU A 493 -5.08 9.48 -38.05
N ARG A 494 -4.08 10.33 -37.82
CA ARG A 494 -3.04 10.66 -38.80
C ARG A 494 -2.12 9.47 -39.07
N GLU A 495 -1.61 8.81 -38.02
CA GLU A 495 -0.79 7.59 -38.16
C GLU A 495 -1.56 6.48 -38.88
N LYS A 496 -2.84 6.29 -38.53
CA LYS A 496 -3.70 5.31 -39.21
C LYS A 496 -3.88 5.62 -40.69
N ARG A 497 -4.01 6.90 -41.06
CA ARG A 497 -4.09 7.34 -42.48
C ARG A 497 -2.78 7.16 -43.22
N GLU A 498 -1.64 7.41 -42.58
CA GLU A 498 -0.32 7.19 -43.19
C GLU A 498 -0.08 5.70 -43.46
N LEU A 499 -0.41 4.82 -42.51
CA LEU A 499 -0.34 3.36 -42.71
C LEU A 499 -1.28 2.88 -43.84
N MET A 500 -2.48 3.46 -43.93
CA MET A 500 -3.44 3.13 -44.99
C MET A 500 -2.92 3.55 -46.38
N LYS A 501 -2.22 4.69 -46.47
CA LYS A 501 -1.59 5.14 -47.73
C LYS A 501 -0.45 4.22 -48.16
N GLU A 502 0.38 3.75 -47.22
CA GLU A 502 1.44 2.77 -47.53
C GLU A 502 0.85 1.44 -48.03
N GLN A 503 -0.27 0.99 -47.45
CA GLN A 503 -0.97 -0.21 -47.90
C GLN A 503 -1.57 -0.05 -49.31
N ILE A 504 -2.18 1.10 -49.60
CA ILE A 504 -2.70 1.42 -50.96
C ILE A 504 -1.54 1.41 -51.96
N GLN A 505 -0.43 2.08 -51.66
CA GLN A 505 0.73 2.13 -52.54
C GLN A 505 1.31 0.73 -52.82
N THR A 506 1.37 -0.12 -51.81
CA THR A 506 1.85 -1.51 -51.96
C THR A 506 0.92 -2.33 -52.86
N LEU A 507 -0.40 -2.18 -52.69
CA LEU A 507 -1.39 -2.88 -53.50
C LEU A 507 -1.43 -2.36 -54.95
N ASP A 508 -1.22 -1.07 -55.18
CA ASP A 508 -1.10 -0.49 -56.53
C ASP A 508 0.14 -1.02 -57.26
N GLU A 509 1.28 -1.13 -56.57
CA GLU A 509 2.48 -1.74 -57.14
C GLU A 509 2.27 -3.23 -57.48
N GLU A 510 1.55 -3.96 -56.63
CA GLU A 510 1.20 -5.36 -56.86
C GLU A 510 0.21 -5.50 -58.04
N LEU A 511 -0.77 -4.60 -58.14
CA LEU A 511 -1.72 -4.54 -59.25
C LEU A 511 -0.98 -4.31 -60.57
N LYS A 512 -0.08 -3.33 -60.61
CA LYS A 512 0.71 -3.02 -61.81
C LYS A 512 1.57 -4.19 -62.26
N ARG A 513 2.22 -4.90 -61.33
CA ARG A 513 3.00 -6.10 -61.64
C ARG A 513 2.14 -7.23 -62.22
N LEU A 514 0.92 -7.40 -61.70
CA LEU A 514 0.00 -8.43 -62.19
C LEU A 514 -0.60 -8.07 -63.54
N GLU A 515 -0.87 -6.79 -63.82
CA GLU A 515 -1.31 -6.30 -65.14
C GLU A 515 -0.20 -6.46 -66.20
N GLU A 516 1.07 -6.16 -65.85
CA GLU A 516 2.23 -6.41 -66.70
C GLU A 516 2.43 -7.91 -66.98
N ALA A 517 2.23 -8.75 -65.96
CA ALA A 517 2.28 -10.22 -66.11
C ALA A 517 1.13 -10.74 -66.99
N GLU A 518 -0.08 -10.20 -66.88
CA GLU A 518 -1.23 -10.56 -67.73
C GLU A 518 -0.98 -10.17 -69.20
N GLN A 519 -0.42 -8.99 -69.45
CA GLN A 519 -0.04 -8.54 -70.80
C GLN A 519 1.04 -9.43 -71.42
N SER A 520 1.98 -9.95 -70.62
CA SER A 520 3.02 -10.88 -71.09
C SER A 520 2.48 -12.27 -71.50
N ILE A 521 1.29 -12.65 -71.02
CA ILE A 521 0.60 -13.90 -71.37
C ILE A 521 -0.19 -13.77 -72.69
N SER A 522 -0.36 -12.55 -73.20
CA SER A 522 -1.05 -12.25 -74.46
C SER A 522 -0.05 -11.84 -75.56
N PRO A 523 0.72 -12.79 -76.13
CA PRO A 523 0.51 -13.06 -77.56
C PRO A 523 0.87 -14.51 -77.99
N LEU A 524 -0.15 -15.34 -78.21
CA LEU A 524 -0.08 -16.50 -79.12
C LEU A 524 -1.44 -16.70 -79.80
N SER A 525 -1.90 -15.71 -80.56
CA SER A 525 -3.05 -15.86 -81.46
C SER A 525 -2.87 -15.25 -82.85
N SER A 526 -1.66 -14.84 -83.23
CA SER A 526 -1.39 -14.18 -84.52
C SER A 526 -0.42 -14.92 -85.46
N VAL A 527 -0.36 -16.25 -85.41
CA VAL A 527 0.27 -17.06 -86.48
C VAL A 527 -0.67 -18.18 -86.93
N ALA A 528 -1.76 -17.80 -87.61
CA ALA A 528 -2.58 -18.74 -88.37
C ALA A 528 -3.35 -18.00 -89.49
N SER A 529 -2.63 -17.38 -90.42
CA SER A 529 -3.25 -16.83 -91.65
C SER A 529 -2.33 -16.99 -92.88
N ALA A 530 -1.87 -18.22 -93.15
CA ALA A 530 -1.23 -18.58 -94.43
C ALA A 530 -1.26 -20.10 -94.67
N ALA A 531 -2.45 -20.64 -94.96
CA ALA A 531 -2.77 -21.92 -95.64
C ALA A 531 -4.21 -22.25 -95.20
N THR A 532 -5.25 -22.19 -96.02
CA THR A 532 -5.47 -23.08 -97.16
C THR A 532 -6.70 -22.55 -97.89
N GLN A 533 -6.58 -22.18 -99.17
CA GLN A 533 -7.71 -22.10 -100.09
C GLN A 533 -7.95 -23.50 -100.67
N SER A 534 -9.08 -24.13 -100.35
CA SER A 534 -9.91 -24.87 -101.32
C SER A 534 -11.07 -25.59 -100.62
N ALA A 535 -12.29 -25.29 -101.08
CA ALA A 535 -13.49 -26.14 -101.15
C ALA A 535 -14.77 -25.46 -100.60
N SER A 536 -15.42 -24.71 -101.51
CA SER A 536 -16.85 -24.69 -101.84
C SER A 536 -17.97 -24.89 -100.78
N LYS A 537 -18.88 -23.89 -100.80
CA LYS A 537 -20.36 -23.92 -100.66
C LYS A 537 -20.96 -24.16 -99.27
N SER A 538 -21.52 -23.10 -98.66
CA SER A 538 -22.95 -22.66 -98.73
C SER A 538 -23.39 -21.98 -97.42
N ASP A 539 -24.00 -20.80 -97.56
CA ASP A 539 -25.02 -20.13 -96.73
C ASP A 539 -24.80 -19.85 -95.22
N GLY A 540 -24.52 -18.56 -94.93
CA GLY A 540 -25.43 -17.68 -94.18
C GLY A 540 -25.52 -17.71 -92.64
N LYS A 541 -24.80 -16.76 -91.98
CA LYS A 541 -25.04 -16.07 -90.68
C LYS A 541 -25.16 -16.96 -89.41
N ASP A 542 -24.36 -16.81 -88.35
CA ASP A 542 -24.06 -15.62 -87.54
C ASP A 542 -22.73 -15.80 -86.77
N LYS A 543 -21.98 -14.71 -86.55
CA LYS A 543 -20.68 -14.71 -85.84
C LYS A 543 -20.85 -14.40 -84.35
N SER A 544 -20.41 -15.30 -83.47
CA SER A 544 -19.83 -14.93 -82.17
C SER A 544 -18.67 -15.87 -81.86
N GLU A 545 -17.44 -15.43 -82.12
CA GLU A 545 -16.23 -16.09 -81.62
C GLU A 545 -15.98 -15.58 -80.20
N ALA A 546 -16.39 -16.33 -79.20
CA ALA A 546 -15.95 -16.14 -77.82
C ALA A 546 -14.63 -16.90 -77.62
N THR A 547 -13.53 -16.17 -77.50
CA THR A 547 -12.20 -16.71 -77.20
C THR A 547 -12.23 -17.33 -75.78
N LEU A 548 -12.09 -18.65 -75.67
CA LEU A 548 -12.04 -19.36 -74.39
C LEU A 548 -10.71 -19.08 -73.67
N ALA A 549 -10.74 -18.20 -72.66
CA ALA A 549 -9.58 -17.92 -71.81
C ALA A 549 -9.09 -19.16 -71.04
N THR A 550 -7.77 -19.34 -70.98
CA THR A 550 -7.08 -20.44 -70.30
C THR A 550 -7.31 -20.42 -68.77
N PRO A 551 -7.16 -21.55 -68.05
CA PRO A 551 -7.30 -21.58 -66.59
C PRO A 551 -6.38 -20.59 -65.86
N LEU A 552 -5.17 -20.36 -66.38
CA LEU A 552 -4.23 -19.38 -65.84
C LEU A 552 -4.76 -17.94 -66.01
N GLN A 553 -5.30 -17.59 -67.18
CA GLN A 553 -5.90 -16.27 -67.42
C GLN A 553 -7.09 -16.00 -66.48
N ARG A 554 -7.92 -17.01 -66.17
CA ARG A 554 -9.01 -16.87 -65.18
C ARG A 554 -8.49 -16.65 -63.76
N GLN A 555 -7.38 -17.28 -63.40
CA GLN A 555 -6.76 -17.12 -62.07
C GLN A 555 -6.16 -15.72 -61.89
N TYR A 556 -5.52 -15.18 -62.93
CA TYR A 556 -5.01 -13.80 -62.95
C TYR A 556 -6.15 -12.79 -62.89
N ALA A 557 -7.18 -12.93 -63.73
CA ALA A 557 -8.34 -12.05 -63.72
C ALA A 557 -9.07 -12.01 -62.37
N LYS A 558 -9.15 -13.16 -61.67
CA LYS A 558 -9.69 -13.22 -60.31
C LYS A 558 -8.82 -12.46 -59.31
N SER A 559 -7.50 -12.65 -59.37
CA SER A 559 -6.56 -11.99 -58.46
C SER A 559 -6.54 -10.46 -58.65
N LEU A 560 -6.63 -9.99 -59.89
CA LEU A 560 -6.76 -8.57 -60.22
C LEU A 560 -8.04 -7.95 -59.65
N ASN A 561 -9.18 -8.65 -59.78
CA ASN A 561 -10.44 -8.18 -59.21
C ASN A 561 -10.41 -8.15 -57.68
N ASP A 562 -9.79 -9.13 -57.03
CA ASP A 562 -9.66 -9.17 -55.57
C ASP A 562 -8.78 -8.02 -55.04
N ILE A 563 -7.70 -7.67 -55.76
CA ILE A 563 -6.82 -6.53 -55.40
C ILE A 563 -7.54 -5.20 -55.64
N ARG A 564 -8.22 -5.03 -56.78
CA ARG A 564 -9.03 -3.83 -57.08
C ARG A 564 -10.14 -3.61 -56.04
N ALA A 565 -10.79 -4.68 -55.58
CA ALA A 565 -11.81 -4.59 -54.53
C ALA A 565 -11.23 -4.15 -53.18
N LYS A 566 -10.01 -4.63 -52.83
CA LYS A 566 -9.31 -4.21 -51.61
C LYS A 566 -8.85 -2.75 -51.67
N LEU A 567 -8.31 -2.32 -52.81
CA LEU A 567 -7.93 -0.92 -53.05
C LEU A 567 -9.13 0.00 -52.88
N HIS A 568 -10.23 -0.28 -53.56
CA HIS A 568 -11.45 0.52 -53.46
C HIS A 568 -11.98 0.62 -52.02
N ALA A 569 -11.93 -0.49 -51.26
CA ALA A 569 -12.35 -0.49 -49.86
C ALA A 569 -11.44 0.38 -48.96
N LEU A 570 -10.12 0.35 -49.19
CA LEU A 570 -9.14 1.14 -48.44
C LEU A 570 -9.19 2.63 -48.81
N GLU A 571 -9.33 2.96 -50.10
CA GLU A 571 -9.49 4.34 -50.59
C GLU A 571 -10.77 5.00 -50.04
N THR A 572 -11.88 4.25 -50.04
CA THR A 572 -13.15 4.70 -49.44
C THR A 572 -13.00 4.95 -47.95
N ALA A 573 -12.31 4.06 -47.23
CA ALA A 573 -12.07 4.21 -45.79
C ALA A 573 -11.08 5.35 -45.46
N ALA A 574 -10.15 5.67 -46.38
CA ALA A 574 -9.21 6.78 -46.26
C ALA A 574 -9.81 8.15 -46.63
N GLY A 575 -10.99 8.17 -47.27
CA GLY A 575 -11.68 9.40 -47.72
C GLY A 575 -11.03 10.06 -48.93
N ILE A 576 -10.34 9.27 -49.77
CA ILE A 576 -9.70 9.73 -51.01
C ILE A 576 -10.72 9.57 -52.14
N PRO A 577 -11.11 10.62 -52.88
CA PRO A 577 -12.04 10.46 -54.00
C PRO A 577 -11.36 9.68 -55.15
N PRO A 578 -12.08 8.81 -55.86
CA PRO A 578 -11.52 8.05 -56.97
C PRO A 578 -11.10 8.99 -58.11
N ILE A 579 -9.97 8.69 -58.75
CA ILE A 579 -9.47 9.43 -59.91
C ILE A 579 -10.40 9.12 -61.09
N VAL A 580 -11.19 10.10 -61.52
CA VAL A 580 -11.98 10.05 -62.75
C VAL A 580 -11.10 10.49 -63.91
N THR A 581 -10.96 9.65 -64.92
CA THR A 581 -10.34 10.00 -66.21
C THR A 581 -11.33 10.84 -67.03
N ASP A 582 -10.87 12.01 -67.51
CA ASP A 582 -11.61 12.96 -68.34
C ASP A 582 -12.21 12.34 -69.61
N ASP A 583 -13.46 12.67 -69.90
CA ASP A 583 -13.96 12.98 -71.25
C ASP A 583 -15.29 13.78 -71.17
N ALA A 584 -15.28 14.96 -71.80
CA ALA A 584 -16.37 15.75 -72.42
C ALA A 584 -17.40 16.57 -71.59
N GLU A 585 -17.26 17.90 -71.77
CA GLU A 585 -18.25 18.94 -72.18
C GLU A 585 -19.34 19.53 -71.23
N GLU A 586 -19.17 20.85 -71.00
CA GLU A 586 -20.10 22.01 -70.98
C GLU A 586 -21.55 21.89 -70.44
N GLU A 587 -21.88 22.67 -69.39
CA GLU A 587 -22.79 23.85 -69.45
C GLU A 587 -23.01 24.51 -68.06
N GLY A 588 -22.93 25.85 -68.00
CA GLY A 588 -23.96 26.68 -67.36
C GLY A 588 -23.90 27.11 -65.87
N ALA A 589 -23.52 28.39 -65.68
CA ALA A 589 -24.18 29.41 -64.84
C ALA A 589 -23.84 29.63 -63.33
N ARG A 590 -23.09 30.73 -63.10
CA ARG A 590 -23.33 31.94 -62.24
C ARG A 590 -23.56 31.88 -60.72
N GLU A 591 -22.71 32.68 -60.05
CA GLU A 591 -22.90 33.61 -58.88
C GLU A 591 -23.46 33.03 -57.56
N GLU A 592 -22.90 33.28 -56.37
CA GLU A 592 -22.60 34.57 -55.73
C GLU A 592 -21.46 34.48 -54.67
N THR A 593 -20.73 35.58 -54.48
CA THR A 593 -19.87 35.86 -53.31
C THR A 593 -20.53 36.90 -52.39
N PRO A 594 -20.22 36.93 -51.08
CA PRO A 594 -19.44 38.07 -50.59
C PRO A 594 -18.36 37.65 -49.57
N ASN A 595 -17.09 38.04 -49.78
CA ASN A 595 -16.44 39.30 -49.38
C ASN A 595 -15.88 39.27 -47.94
N VAL A 596 -14.56 39.11 -47.84
CA VAL A 596 -13.75 39.34 -46.62
C VAL A 596 -12.76 40.46 -46.94
N SER A 597 -12.86 41.57 -46.20
CA SER A 597 -11.85 42.64 -46.21
C SER A 597 -11.20 42.76 -44.82
N LYS A 598 -9.86 42.75 -44.89
CA LYS A 598 -8.78 43.02 -43.92
C LYS A 598 -9.09 43.92 -42.72
N PRO A 599 -8.26 43.83 -41.66
CA PRO A 599 -7.85 44.99 -40.89
C PRO A 599 -6.39 45.39 -41.11
N VAL A 600 -6.15 46.63 -40.71
CA VAL A 600 -5.02 47.54 -40.95
C VAL A 600 -4.13 47.61 -39.70
N ASN A 601 -2.83 47.84 -39.90
CA ASN A 601 -1.85 48.19 -38.86
C ASN A 601 -2.10 49.57 -38.25
N SER A 602 -1.81 49.75 -36.96
CA SER A 602 -0.98 50.87 -36.45
C SER A 602 -0.76 50.81 -34.93
N GLU A 603 0.51 51.00 -34.55
CA GLU A 603 1.06 51.84 -33.45
C GLU A 603 0.48 51.69 -32.02
N GLY A 604 1.24 51.65 -30.92
CA GLY A 604 2.66 51.88 -30.62
C GLY A 604 2.83 51.99 -29.09
N HIS A 605 4.09 52.01 -28.61
CA HIS A 605 4.55 52.38 -27.24
C HIS A 605 4.20 51.38 -26.09
N ASP A 606 5.08 50.98 -25.15
CA ASP A 606 6.24 51.61 -24.51
C ASP A 606 7.29 50.61 -23.97
N VAL A 607 8.41 51.21 -23.55
CA VAL A 607 9.76 50.73 -23.17
C VAL A 607 9.88 50.34 -21.68
N GLU A 608 10.74 49.37 -21.35
CA GLU A 608 11.77 49.38 -20.25
C GLU A 608 12.24 47.93 -19.98
N GLU A 609 13.40 47.48 -20.47
CA GLU A 609 14.80 47.68 -20.02
C GLU A 609 15.21 46.82 -18.80
N ALA A 610 16.27 46.02 -19.04
CA ALA A 610 16.88 45.05 -18.14
C ALA A 610 18.01 45.66 -17.30
N LYS A 611 18.33 45.04 -16.15
CA LYS A 611 19.64 45.19 -15.50
C LYS A 611 20.14 43.85 -14.92
N GLU A 612 21.27 43.40 -15.44
CA GLU A 612 22.23 42.46 -14.85
C GLU A 612 22.96 43.12 -13.65
N VAL A 613 23.57 42.39 -12.69
CA VAL A 613 25.03 42.05 -12.52
C VAL A 613 25.25 41.88 -10.98
N PRO A 614 26.26 41.21 -10.36
CA PRO A 614 27.00 39.93 -10.56
C PRO A 614 27.11 39.06 -9.25
N PRO A 615 27.88 37.95 -9.25
CA PRO A 615 28.30 37.21 -8.03
C PRO A 615 29.78 37.47 -7.64
N ASP A 616 30.17 37.32 -6.36
CA ASP A 616 31.57 37.07 -5.99
C ASP A 616 31.79 36.45 -4.58
N PHE A 617 32.46 35.29 -4.59
CA PHE A 617 33.51 34.71 -3.72
C PHE A 617 33.53 34.86 -2.18
N SER A 618 33.71 33.70 -1.50
CA SER A 618 34.88 33.45 -0.61
C SER A 618 34.93 31.98 -0.14
N GLU A 619 36.11 31.36 -0.33
CA GLU A 619 36.53 30.08 0.24
C GLU A 619 36.75 30.19 1.77
N PRO A 620 36.98 29.05 2.46
CA PRO A 620 38.27 29.02 3.15
C PRO A 620 39.04 27.70 3.04
N GLU A 621 40.34 27.94 3.15
CA GLU A 621 41.52 27.08 3.17
C GLU A 621 41.48 25.88 4.12
N ASN A 622 42.16 24.83 3.66
CA ASN A 622 42.70 23.74 4.44
C ASN A 622 43.73 24.26 5.47
N SER A 623 43.72 23.69 6.68
CA SER A 623 44.94 23.58 7.48
C SER A 623 45.08 22.15 8.02
N GLU A 624 46.22 21.57 7.65
CA GLU A 624 46.79 20.35 8.19
C GLU A 624 47.21 20.55 9.64
N GLY A 625 47.14 19.47 10.43
CA GLY A 625 47.67 19.42 11.79
C GLY A 625 47.81 17.97 12.24
N CYS A 626 48.98 17.41 11.94
CA CYS A 626 49.50 16.13 12.43
C CYS A 626 49.71 16.14 13.95
N ASP A 627 49.61 14.97 14.59
CA ASP A 627 50.42 14.45 15.72
C ASP A 627 49.63 13.30 16.37
N VAL A 628 49.90 12.02 16.07
CA VAL A 628 50.94 11.15 16.65
C VAL A 628 51.01 11.23 18.18
N GLU A 629 50.43 10.24 18.87
CA GLU A 629 51.15 9.56 19.95
C GLU A 629 50.58 8.18 20.30
N LYS A 630 51.51 7.33 20.74
CA LYS A 630 51.43 5.89 20.99
C LYS A 630 51.03 5.58 22.44
N SER A 631 50.74 4.28 22.65
CA SER A 631 50.81 3.51 23.91
C SER A 631 49.59 3.62 24.83
N GLY A 632 49.12 2.56 25.49
CA GLY A 632 49.67 1.23 25.69
C GLY A 632 48.66 0.24 26.29
N ASN A 633 49.13 -1.01 26.41
CA ASN A 633 48.54 -2.14 27.10
C ASN A 633 47.93 -1.81 28.47
N ALA A 634 46.84 -2.49 28.85
CA ALA A 634 46.87 -3.44 29.98
C ALA A 634 45.56 -4.21 30.14
N SER A 635 45.75 -5.51 30.34
CA SER A 635 44.82 -6.51 30.83
C SER A 635 44.23 -6.15 32.21
N THR A 636 42.93 -6.35 32.40
CA THR A 636 42.32 -7.18 33.47
C THR A 636 40.85 -7.41 33.18
#